data_AF-A0A7X1FN67-F1
#
_entry.id   AF-A0A7X1FN67-F1
#
_cell.length_a   1.000
_cell.length_b   1.000
_cell.length_c   1.000
_cell.angle_alpha   90.00
_cell.angle_beta   90.00
_cell.angle_gamma   90.00
#
_symmetry.space_group_name_H-M   'P 1'
#
loop_
_entity.id
_entity.type
_entity.pdbx_description
1 polymer ?
#
loop_
_entity_poly.entity_id
_entity_poly.type
_entity_poly.pdbx_seq_one_letter_code
_entity_poly.pdbx_strand_id
1 'polypeptide(L)' 'MITPEQAEKVTHSLIESYLNDANPNNVDDVERLLLKLMSMAGLALAATLGTERAISIIQSVAANVEKQAHRARVELIRRH' A
#
# COMPACT_ATOMS: atom_id res chain seq x y z
N MET A 1 7.00 10.11 17.92
CA MET A 1 6.22 8.94 17.48
C MET A 1 5.11 9.45 16.58
N ILE A 2 4.97 8.93 15.37
CA ILE A 2 3.86 9.26 14.47
C ILE A 2 2.64 8.42 14.86
N THR A 3 1.44 9.02 14.93
CA THR A 3 0.21 8.25 15.18
C THR A 3 -0.23 7.51 13.91
N PRO A 4 -1.06 6.45 14.01
CA PRO A 4 -1.60 5.76 12.84
C PRO A 4 -2.29 6.71 11.85
N GLU A 5 -3.09 7.66 12.34
CA GLU A 5 -3.84 8.62 11.53
C GLU A 5 -2.92 9.61 10.82
N GLN A 6 -1.87 10.06 11.52
CA GLN A 6 -0.84 10.91 10.92
C GLN A 6 -0.06 10.15 9.84
N ALA A 7 0.28 8.89 10.10
CA ALA A 7 0.97 8.04 9.13
C ALA A 7 0.11 7.82 7.89
N GLU A 8 -1.19 7.54 8.04
CA GLU A 8 -2.13 7.37 6.94
C GLU A 8 -2.25 8.66 6.11
N LYS A 9 -2.48 9.81 6.75
CA LYS A 9 -2.60 11.10 6.06
C LYS A 9 -1.34 11.46 5.27
N VAL A 10 -0.17 11.30 5.88
CA VAL A 10 1.12 11.58 5.22
C VAL A 10 1.34 10.61 4.06
N THR A 11 1.09 9.33 4.27
CA THR A 11 1.27 8.30 3.23
C THR A 11 0.34 8.54 2.05
N HIS A 12 -0.94 8.89 2.30
CA HIS A 12 -1.89 9.24 1.24
C HIS A 12 -1.36 10.38 0.36
N SER A 13 -0.92 11.47 0.99
CA SER A 13 -0.39 12.63 0.26
C SER A 13 0.86 12.29 -0.56
N LEU A 14 1.74 11.41 -0.05
CA LEU A 14 2.94 11.00 -0.76
C LEU A 14 2.64 10.11 -1.98
N ILE A 15 1.69 9.17 -1.83
CA ILE A 15 1.26 8.31 -2.94
C ILE A 15 0.59 9.13 -4.04
N GLU A 16 -0.29 10.06 -3.66
CA GLU A 16 -0.96 10.95 -4.60
C GLU A 16 0.06 11.80 -5.38
N SER A 17 1.03 12.43 -4.70
CA SER A 17 2.10 13.17 -5.36
C SER A 17 2.89 12.28 -6.33
N TYR A 18 3.29 11.08 -5.89
CA TYR A 18 4.06 10.14 -6.71
C TYR A 18 3.33 9.75 -8.00
N LEU A 19 2.01 9.47 -7.92
CA LEU A 19 1.21 9.14 -9.09
C LEU A 19 1.01 10.35 -10.01
N ASN A 20 0.73 11.53 -9.43
CA ASN A 20 0.55 12.76 -10.21
C ASN A 20 1.82 13.17 -10.95
N ASP A 21 2.98 13.09 -10.30
CA ASP A 21 4.29 13.40 -10.90
C ASP A 21 4.63 12.46 -12.06
N ALA A 22 4.19 11.20 -11.97
CA ALA A 22 4.40 10.21 -13.03
C ALA A 22 3.42 10.35 -14.20
N ASN A 23 2.29 11.05 -14.01
CA ASN A 23 1.23 11.31 -14.99
C ASN A 23 0.85 10.06 -15.84
N PRO A 24 0.34 8.99 -15.21
CA PRO A 24 0.00 7.74 -15.88
C PRO A 24 -1.13 7.94 -16.90
N ASN A 25 -1.03 7.28 -18.05
CA ASN A 25 -2.00 7.46 -19.13
C ASN A 25 -3.22 6.54 -19.00
N ASN A 26 -3.07 5.45 -18.23
CA ASN A 26 -4.08 4.42 -18.06
C ASN A 26 -3.90 3.68 -16.72
N VAL A 27 -4.81 2.75 -16.42
CA VAL A 27 -4.80 1.97 -15.17
C VAL A 27 -3.57 1.05 -15.08
N ASP A 28 -3.08 0.51 -16.19
CA ASP A 28 -1.89 -0.36 -16.20
C ASP A 28 -0.63 0.40 -15.78
N ASP A 29 -0.51 1.67 -16.20
CA ASP A 29 0.58 2.55 -15.77
C ASP A 29 0.52 2.80 -14.26
N VAL A 30 -0.69 3.05 -13.72
CA VAL A 30 -0.92 3.19 -12.27
C VAL A 30 -0.50 1.92 -11.52
N GLU A 31 -0.92 0.75 -12.00
CA GLU A 31 -0.55 -0.54 -11.41
C GLU A 31 0.96 -0.72 -11.34
N ARG A 32 1.66 -0.49 -12.47
CA ARG A 32 3.12 -0.60 -12.54
C ARG A 32 3.84 0.33 -11.58
N LEU A 33 3.36 1.57 -11.45
CA LEU A 33 3.91 2.55 -10.51
C LEU A 33 3.71 2.12 -9.06
N LEU A 34 2.50 1.66 -8.70
CA LEU A 34 2.23 1.15 -7.36
C LEU A 34 3.05 -0.10 -7.02
N LEU A 35 3.21 -1.04 -7.96
CA LEU A 35 4.08 -2.19 -7.80
C LEU A 35 5.53 -1.78 -7.55
N LYS A 36 6.02 -0.75 -8.27
CA LYS A 36 7.37 -0.22 -8.08
C LYS A 36 7.51 0.43 -6.71
N LEU A 37 6.54 1.22 -6.27
CA LEU A 37 6.51 1.85 -4.95
C LEU A 37 6.59 0.79 -3.83
N MET A 38 5.74 -0.25 -3.91
CA MET A 38 5.75 -1.35 -2.94
C MET A 38 7.09 -2.10 -2.93
N SER A 39 7.69 -2.32 -4.11
CA SER A 39 9.00 -2.95 -4.22
C SER A 39 10.09 -2.13 -3.53
N MET A 40 10.09 -0.82 -3.71
CA MET A 40 11.05 0.09 -3.05
C MET A 40 10.86 0.13 -1.54
N ALA A 41 9.60 0.17 -1.07
CA ALA A 41 9.29 0.09 0.36
C ALA A 41 9.75 -1.25 0.97
N GLY A 42 9.54 -2.37 0.27
CA GLY A 42 10.00 -3.69 0.69
C GLY A 42 11.53 -3.77 0.80
N LEU A 43 12.26 -3.21 -0.17
CA LEU A 43 13.72 -3.11 -0.13
C LEU A 43 14.19 -2.24 1.04
N ALA A 44 13.53 -1.10 1.29
CA ALA A 44 13.86 -0.23 2.42
C ALA A 44 13.63 -0.92 3.77
N LEU A 45 12.55 -1.69 3.91
CA LEU A 45 12.28 -2.52 5.09
C LEU A 45 13.38 -3.57 5.28
N ALA A 46 13.77 -4.27 4.22
CA ALA A 46 14.83 -5.29 4.29
C ALA A 46 16.17 -4.67 4.68
N ALA A 47 16.51 -3.51 4.13
CA ALA A 47 17.73 -2.78 4.48
C ALA A 47 17.75 -2.27 5.92
N THR A 48 16.58 -1.92 6.48
CA THR A 48 16.47 -1.33 7.82
C THR A 48 16.31 -2.38 8.93
N LEU A 49 15.54 -3.43 8.67
CA LEU A 49 15.07 -4.39 9.68
C LEU A 49 15.57 -5.82 9.42
N GLY A 50 16.29 -6.05 8.32
CA GLY A 50 16.68 -7.36 7.85
C GLY A 50 15.59 -8.04 7.01
N THR A 51 16.03 -8.91 6.10
CA THR A 51 15.20 -9.56 5.08
C THR A 51 14.04 -10.36 5.68
N GLU A 52 14.30 -11.20 6.69
CA GLU A 52 13.28 -12.06 7.29
C GLU A 52 12.14 -11.23 7.91
N ARG A 53 12.48 -10.17 8.63
CA ARG A 53 11.49 -9.30 9.26
C ARG A 53 10.69 -8.52 8.22
N ALA A 54 11.33 -8.05 7.15
CA ALA A 54 10.66 -7.38 6.05
C ALA A 54 9.64 -8.28 5.36
N ILE A 55 10.00 -9.53 5.06
CA ILE A 55 9.09 -10.52 4.45
C ILE A 55 7.87 -10.76 5.35
N SER A 56 8.08 -10.97 6.66
CA SER A 56 7.00 -11.19 7.62
C SER A 56 6.03 -10.00 7.68
N ILE A 57 6.55 -8.76 7.63
CA ILE A 57 5.73 -7.54 7.60
C ILE A 57 4.91 -7.47 6.31
N ILE A 58 5.53 -7.72 5.15
CA ILE A 58 4.85 -7.67 3.85
C ILE A 58 3.71 -8.70 3.79
N GLN A 59 3.94 -9.91 4.28
CA GLN A 59 2.91 -10.95 4.38
C GLN A 59 1.74 -10.52 5.28
N SER A 60 2.04 -9.86 6.40
CA SER A 60 1.02 -9.33 7.31
C SER A 60 0.19 -8.22 6.66
N VAL A 61 0.83 -7.35 5.87
CA VAL A 61 0.15 -6.32 5.08
C VAL A 61 -0.77 -6.95 4.03
N ALA A 62 -0.31 -7.97 3.29
CA ALA A 62 -1.12 -8.68 2.31
C ALA A 62 -2.39 -9.31 2.94
N ALA A 63 -2.25 -9.96 4.09
CA ALA A 63 -3.38 -10.52 4.83
C ALA A 63 -4.38 -9.44 5.30
N ASN A 64 -3.89 -8.27 5.71
CA ASN A 64 -4.76 -7.15 6.07
C ASN A 64 -5.53 -6.61 4.85
N VAL A 65 -4.88 -6.48 3.69
CA VAL A 65 -5.54 -6.06 2.44
C VAL A 65 -6.66 -7.03 2.06
N GLU A 66 -6.40 -8.34 2.10
CA GLU A 66 -7.42 -9.36 1.82
C GLU A 66 -8.64 -9.21 2.75
N LYS A 67 -8.40 -9.04 4.05
CA LYS A 67 -9.45 -8.84 5.05
C LYS A 67 -10.30 -7.59 4.78
N GLN A 68 -9.67 -6.48 4.40
CA GLN A 68 -10.38 -5.23 4.11
C GLN A 68 -11.17 -5.32 2.79
N ALA A 69 -10.60 -5.94 1.76
CA ALA A 69 -11.30 -6.19 0.50
C ALA A 69 -12.54 -7.07 0.72
N HIS A 70 -12.42 -8.12 1.54
CA HIS A 70 -13.55 -8.96 1.91
C HIS A 70 -14.66 -8.17 2.64
N ARG A 71 -14.29 -7.31 3.60
CA ARG A 71 -15.25 -6.44 4.31
C ARG A 71 -15.97 -5.48 3.38
N ALA A 72 -15.24 -4.78 2.52
CA ALA A 72 -15.83 -3.86 1.54
C ALA A 72 -16.84 -4.58 0.63
N ARG A 73 -16.51 -5.81 0.20
CA ARG A 73 -17.41 -6.64 -0.60
C ARG A 73 -18.68 -7.05 0.16
N VAL A 74 -18.56 -7.44 1.42
CA VAL A 74 -19.71 -7.81 2.27
C VAL A 74 -20.63 -6.60 2.52
N GLU A 75 -20.06 -5.41 2.73
CA GLU A 75 -20.84 -4.18 2.89
C GLU A 75 -21.59 -3.77 1.62
N LEU A 76 -20.98 -3.93 0.45
CA LEU A 76 -21.65 -3.74 -0.83
C LEU A 76 -22.88 -4.66 -0.97
N ILE A 77 -22.73 -5.94 -0.66
CA ILE A 77 -23.85 -6.91 -0.74
C ILE A 77 -24.97 -6.56 0.24
N ARG A 78 -24.66 -6.06 1.44
CA ARG A 78 -25.68 -5.68 2.44
C ARG A 78 -26.47 -4.41 2.10
N ARG A 79 -25.95 -3.57 1.19
CA ARG A 79 -26.61 -2.33 0.76
C ARG A 79 -27.52 -2.52 -0.46
N HIS A 80 -27.54 -3.72 -1.05
CA HIS A 80 -28.37 -4.13 -2.18
C HIS A 80 -29.39 -5.19 -1.75
#